data_AF-K1TRG8-F1
#
_entry.id   AF-K1TRG8-F1
#
_cell.length_a   1.000
_cell.length_b   1.000
_cell.length_c   1.000
_cell.angle_alpha   90.00
_cell.angle_beta   90.00
_cell.angle_gamma   90.00
#
_symmetry.space_group_name_H-M   'P 1'
#
loop_
_entity.id
_entity.type
_entity.pdbx_description
1 polymer ?
#
loop_
_entity_poly.entity_id
_entity_poly.type
_entity_poly.pdbx_seq_one_letter_code
_entity_poly.pdbx_strand_id
1 'polypeptide(L)'
;MIIPRKDKPYFYPPFFDISCFWQESTGLSHKIRVYIPFETTMTFTPFLGVMVNRKQFEYFTIEDNPMRKPNAKLLSDEDAESVIAWIKLNCVALLQHWYQEIGTGTLCFSLKKI
;
A
#
# COMPACT_ATOMS: atom_id res chain seq x y z
N MET A 1 31.54 6.04 -1.43
CA MET A 1 30.80 4.77 -1.31
C MET A 1 29.89 4.91 -0.08
N ILE A 2 28.59 5.09 -0.29
CA ILE A 2 27.63 5.29 0.81
C ILE A 2 27.08 3.91 1.17
N ILE A 3 27.37 3.44 2.37
CA ILE A 3 26.84 2.18 2.90
C ILE A 3 25.41 2.45 3.38
N PRO A 4 24.37 1.82 2.80
CA PRO A 4 23.01 2.06 3.26
C PRO A 4 22.82 1.44 4.64
N ARG A 5 22.40 2.25 5.62
CA ARG A 5 22.02 1.77 6.95
C ARG A 5 20.76 0.90 6.84
N LYS A 6 20.87 -0.36 7.27
CA LYS A 6 19.83 -1.40 7.23
C LYS A 6 18.59 -1.11 8.10
N ASP A 7 18.62 -0.08 8.94
CA ASP A 7 17.66 0.06 10.05
C ASP A 7 16.54 1.07 9.79
N LYS A 8 16.60 1.83 8.70
CA LYS A 8 15.54 2.74 8.27
C LYS A 8 15.53 2.81 6.75
N PRO A 9 14.53 2.25 6.05
CA PRO A 9 14.42 2.47 4.62
C PRO A 9 14.23 3.97 4.39
N TYR A 10 15.26 4.63 3.85
CA TYR A 10 15.14 5.97 3.30
C TYR A 10 14.36 5.82 1.99
N PHE A 11 13.06 6.06 2.07
CA PHE A 11 12.15 6.05 0.93
C PHE A 11 12.55 7.17 -0.05
N TYR A 12 13.26 6.81 -1.12
CA TYR A 12 13.69 7.72 -2.18
C TYR A 12 12.55 7.94 -3.19
N PRO A 13 11.88 9.10 -3.25
CA PRO A 13 10.60 9.24 -3.96
C PRO A 13 10.58 9.12 -5.50
N PRO A 14 11.65 9.30 -6.30
CA PRO A 14 11.45 9.53 -7.73
C PRO A 14 11.29 8.27 -8.59
N PHE A 15 11.42 7.05 -8.04
CA PHE A 15 11.39 5.81 -8.83
C PHE A 15 10.28 4.82 -8.44
N PHE A 16 9.33 5.23 -7.61
CA PHE A 16 8.22 4.36 -7.22
C PHE A 16 7.06 4.51 -8.21
N ASP A 17 6.61 3.40 -8.80
CA ASP A 17 5.28 3.33 -9.41
C ASP A 17 4.24 3.44 -8.29
N ILE A 18 3.75 4.66 -8.07
CA ILE A 18 2.74 4.96 -7.07
C ILE A 18 1.37 4.97 -7.75
N SER A 19 0.63 3.88 -7.61
CA SER A 19 -0.76 3.81 -8.02
C SER A 19 -1.65 4.48 -6.96
N CYS A 20 -2.28 5.60 -7.30
CA CYS A 20 -3.17 6.35 -6.41
C CYS A 20 -4.64 6.01 -6.68
N PHE A 21 -5.35 5.54 -5.66
CA PHE A 21 -6.78 5.25 -5.72
C PHE A 21 -7.56 6.19 -4.82
N TRP A 22 -8.56 6.85 -5.40
CA TRP A 22 -9.42 7.80 -4.68
C TRP A 22 -10.57 7.08 -3.99
N GLN A 23 -11.21 7.77 -3.05
CA GLN A 23 -12.32 7.26 -2.25
C GLN A 23 -13.45 6.67 -3.11
N GLU A 24 -13.78 7.33 -4.22
CA GLU A 24 -14.83 6.89 -5.14
C GLU A 24 -14.49 5.54 -5.80
N SER A 25 -13.21 5.18 -5.86
CA SER A 25 -12.72 3.93 -6.47
C SER A 25 -12.63 2.78 -5.48
N THR A 26 -12.61 3.06 -4.17
CA THR A 26 -12.36 2.06 -3.11
C THR A 26 -13.52 1.89 -2.13
N GLY A 27 -14.41 2.87 -2.01
CA GLY A 27 -15.45 2.91 -0.97
C GLY A 27 -14.94 3.36 0.40
N LEU A 28 -13.64 3.65 0.53
CA LEU A 28 -13.04 4.10 1.79
C LEU A 28 -13.16 5.62 1.98
N SER A 29 -13.15 6.04 3.24
CA SER A 29 -13.09 7.45 3.66
C SER A 29 -11.78 8.15 3.26
N HIS A 30 -10.70 7.38 3.05
CA HIS A 30 -9.35 7.88 2.82
C HIS A 30 -8.83 7.56 1.42
N LYS A 31 -7.98 8.44 0.90
CA LYS A 31 -7.24 8.18 -0.33
C LYS A 31 -6.21 7.08 -0.09
N ILE A 32 -6.27 6.03 -0.90
CA ILE A 32 -5.29 4.94 -0.85
C ILE A 32 -4.16 5.23 -1.84
N ARG A 33 -2.92 5.01 -1.41
CA ARG A 33 -1.78 4.91 -2.32
C ARG A 33 -1.17 3.53 -2.19
N VAL A 34 -1.24 2.77 -3.26
CA VAL A 34 -0.54 1.49 -3.32
C VAL A 34 0.91 1.82 -3.64
N TYR A 35 1.81 1.39 -2.74
CA TYR A 35 3.24 1.59 -2.89
C TYR A 35 3.85 0.26 -3.31
N ILE A 36 4.42 0.21 -4.50
CA ILE A 36 5.19 -0.95 -4.95
C ILE A 36 6.63 -0.47 -5.10
N PRO A 37 7.56 -0.89 -4.22
CA PRO A 37 8.95 -0.53 -4.34
C PRO A 37 9.50 -1.13 -5.63
N PHE A 38 10.09 -0.27 -6.46
CA PHE A 38 10.77 -0.68 -7.68
C PHE A 38 12.18 -1.14 -7.32
N GLU A 39 12.30 -2.35 -6.79
CA GLU A 39 13.57 -3.08 -6.76
C GLU A 39 13.27 -4.57 -6.58
N THR A 40 13.46 -5.35 -7.65
CA THR A 40 13.20 -6.80 -7.73
C THR A 40 14.08 -7.64 -6.80
N THR A 41 15.08 -7.02 -6.16
CA THR A 41 16.01 -7.64 -5.20
C THR A 41 15.57 -7.47 -3.75
N MET A 42 14.51 -6.70 -3.48
CA MET A 42 14.03 -6.40 -2.15
C MET A 42 13.03 -7.46 -1.66
N THR A 43 13.51 -8.40 -0.82
CA THR A 43 12.72 -9.38 -0.03
C THR A 43 11.90 -8.70 1.08
N PHE A 44 11.12 -7.68 0.76
CA PHE A 44 10.27 -6.98 1.72
C PHE A 44 8.83 -7.47 1.62
N THR A 45 8.17 -7.60 2.77
CA THR A 45 6.74 -7.89 2.85
C THR A 45 5.95 -6.83 2.07
N PRO A 46 5.08 -7.24 1.12
CA PRO A 46 4.20 -6.34 0.38
C PRO A 46 3.44 -5.41 1.34
N PHE A 47 3.34 -4.13 0.99
CA PHE A 47 2.66 -3.16 1.83
C PHE A 47 1.91 -2.09 1.04
N LEU A 48 0.88 -1.54 1.69
CA LEU A 48 0.00 -0.52 1.18
C LEU A 48 0.10 0.71 2.08
N GLY A 49 0.08 1.92 1.50
CA GLY A 49 0.15 3.16 2.26
C GLY A 49 -1.14 3.97 2.10
N VAL A 50 -1.89 4.14 3.18
CA VAL A 50 -3.07 4.99 3.20
C VAL A 50 -2.65 6.41 3.52
N MET A 51 -3.01 7.34 2.63
CA MET A 51 -2.78 8.76 2.86
C MET A 51 -3.83 9.27 3.85
N VAL A 52 -3.40 9.56 5.08
CA VAL A 52 -4.28 10.14 6.11
C VAL A 52 -4.36 11.66 5.94
N ASN A 53 -3.22 12.30 5.69
CA ASN A 53 -3.10 13.73 5.42
C ASN A 53 -2.09 13.97 4.29
N ARG A 54 -2.01 15.20 3.74
CA ARG A 54 -1.17 15.58 2.57
C ARG A 54 0.25 15.01 2.54
N LYS A 55 0.86 14.71 3.69
CA LYS A 55 2.21 14.12 3.82
C LYS A 55 2.32 12.96 4.81
N GLN A 56 1.22 12.52 5.41
CA GLN A 56 1.23 11.47 6.42
C GLN A 56 0.59 10.21 5.86
N PHE A 57 1.31 9.10 6.01
CA PHE A 57 0.92 7.80 5.55
C PHE A 57 0.88 6.82 6.70
N GLU A 58 -0.15 6.00 6.69
CA GLU A 58 -0.20 4.82 7.50
C GLU A 58 -0.03 3.59 6.62
N TYR A 59 0.76 2.63 7.08
CA TYR A 59 1.13 1.48 6.27
C TYR A 59 0.48 0.21 6.78
N PHE A 60 0.08 -0.65 5.85
CA PHE A 60 -0.54 -1.95 6.10
C PHE A 60 0.21 -3.01 5.31
N THR A 61 0.31 -4.24 5.82
CA THR A 61 0.80 -5.37 5.02
C THR A 61 -0.27 -5.79 4.00
N ILE A 62 0.17 -6.34 2.87
CA ILE A 62 -0.71 -6.97 1.88
C ILE A 62 -0.44 -8.47 1.96
N GLU A 63 -1.30 -9.19 2.70
CA GLU A 63 -1.25 -10.63 2.93
C GLU A 63 -2.64 -11.13 3.35
N ASP A 64 -2.82 -12.43 3.58
CA ASP A 64 -4.14 -13.00 3.97
C ASP A 64 -4.71 -12.38 5.26
N ASN A 65 -3.82 -11.98 6.17
CA ASN A 65 -4.14 -11.27 7.40
C ASN A 65 -3.44 -9.91 7.44
N PRO A 66 -3.94 -8.89 6.72
CA PRO A 66 -3.34 -7.56 6.70
C PRO A 66 -3.23 -6.98 8.11
N MET A 67 -2.05 -6.45 8.42
CA MET A 67 -1.77 -5.82 9.69
C MET A 67 -1.33 -4.37 9.48
N ARG A 68 -1.80 -3.50 10.36
CA ARG A 68 -1.27 -2.15 10.50
C ARG A 68 0.19 -2.24 10.94
N LYS A 69 1.10 -1.57 10.23
CA LYS A 69 2.50 -1.48 10.65
C LYS A 69 2.58 -0.62 11.92
N PRO A 70 3.40 -1.00 12.92
CA PRO A 70 3.42 -0.35 14.23
C PRO A 70 3.92 1.10 14.22
N ASN A 71 4.44 1.57 13.09
CA ASN A 71 5.19 2.82 13.00
C ASN A 71 4.31 4.08 13.00
N ALA A 72 2.99 3.96 12.84
CA ALA A 72 2.09 5.10 12.81
C ALA A 72 0.64 4.70 13.16
N LYS A 73 0.06 5.31 14.22
CA LYS A 73 -1.37 5.24 14.54
C LYS A 73 -2.06 6.56 14.15
N LEU A 74 -2.27 6.77 12.85
CA LEU A 74 -2.81 8.01 12.27
C LEU A 74 -4.31 7.91 11.95
N LEU A 75 -4.76 6.77 11.45
CA LEU A 75 -6.16 6.43 11.26
C LEU A 75 -6.84 6.08 12.59
N SER A 76 -8.14 6.36 12.67
CA SER A 76 -9.00 5.78 13.69
C SER A 76 -8.98 4.24 13.58
N ASP A 77 -9.36 3.54 14.64
CA ASP A 77 -9.40 2.08 14.61
C ASP A 77 -10.47 1.57 13.62
N GLU A 78 -11.61 2.27 13.51
CA GLU A 78 -12.68 1.98 12.53
C GLU A 78 -12.20 2.15 11.07
N ASP A 79 -11.50 3.24 10.77
CA ASP A 79 -10.95 3.46 9.43
C ASP A 79 -9.86 2.43 9.11
N ALA A 80 -9.02 2.08 10.09
CA ALA A 80 -7.99 1.07 9.93
C ALA A 80 -8.60 -0.32 9.67
N GLU A 81 -9.69 -0.67 10.35
CA GLU A 81 -10.44 -1.91 10.11
C GLU A 81 -11.05 -1.93 8.70
N SER A 82 -11.61 -0.80 8.25
CA SER A 82 -12.15 -0.65 6.89
C SER A 82 -11.07 -0.83 5.82
N VAL A 83 -9.88 -0.26 6.04
CA VAL A 83 -8.71 -0.47 5.17
C VAL A 83 -8.31 -1.94 5.16
N ILE A 84 -8.22 -2.59 6.32
CA ILE A 84 -7.86 -4.02 6.42
C ILE A 84 -8.87 -4.89 5.67
N ALA A 85 -10.16 -4.62 5.83
CA ALA A 85 -11.23 -5.32 5.10
C ALA A 85 -11.09 -5.13 3.58
N TRP A 86 -10.81 -3.90 3.14
CA TRP A 86 -10.58 -3.60 1.73
C TRP A 86 -9.33 -4.30 1.16
N ILE A 87 -8.23 -4.37 1.93
CA ILE A 87 -7.03 -5.12 1.53
C ILE A 87 -7.35 -6.60 1.40
N LYS A 88 -8.09 -7.20 2.36
CA LYS A 88 -8.51 -8.61 2.27
C LYS A 88 -9.34 -8.88 1.00
N LEU A 89 -10.30 -8.01 0.71
CA LEU A 89 -11.14 -8.12 -0.49
C LEU A 89 -10.33 -8.10 -1.80
N ASN A 90 -9.23 -7.33 -1.80
CA ASN A 90 -8.42 -7.06 -2.98
C ASN A 90 -7.04 -7.73 -2.96
N CYS A 91 -6.79 -8.62 -2.00
CA CYS A 91 -5.45 -9.13 -1.69
C CYS A 91 -4.78 -9.75 -2.92
N VAL A 92 -5.52 -10.58 -3.67
CA VAL A 92 -5.01 -11.22 -4.89
C VAL A 92 -4.56 -10.18 -5.91
N ALA A 93 -5.41 -9.22 -6.29
CA ALA A 93 -5.06 -8.22 -7.29
C ALA A 93 -3.89 -7.32 -6.84
N LEU A 94 -3.86 -6.96 -5.55
CA LEU A 94 -2.77 -6.17 -4.97
C LEU A 94 -1.43 -6.93 -4.99
N LEU A 95 -1.44 -8.23 -4.67
CA LEU A 95 -0.26 -9.09 -4.74
C LEU A 95 0.18 -9.32 -6.18
N GLN A 96 -0.73 -9.59 -7.11
CA GLN A 96 -0.41 -9.72 -8.54
C GLN A 96 0.23 -8.43 -9.09
N HIS A 97 -0.26 -7.26 -8.69
CA HIS A 97 0.36 -6.00 -9.07
C HIS A 97 1.75 -5.84 -8.43
N TRP A 98 1.89 -6.20 -7.15
CA TRP A 98 3.19 -6.20 -6.45
C TRP A 98 4.22 -7.10 -7.14
N TYR A 99 3.84 -8.32 -7.53
CA TYR A 99 4.68 -9.26 -8.27
C TYR A 99 4.88 -8.89 -9.75
N GLN A 100 4.34 -7.74 -10.18
CA GLN A 100 4.42 -7.24 -11.56
C GLN A 100 3.74 -8.16 -12.58
N GLU A 101 2.83 -9.04 -12.14
CA GLU A 101 2.04 -9.90 -13.03
C GLU A 101 0.97 -9.09 -13.79
N ILE A 102 0.48 -8.02 -13.17
CA ILE A 102 -0.47 -7.08 -13.79
C ILE A 102 0.03 -5.64 -13.68
N GLY A 103 -0.15 -4.87 -14.75
CA GLY A 103 0.13 -3.44 -14.76
C GLY A 103 -0.93 -2.62 -14.01
N THR A 104 -0.63 -1.34 -13.76
CA THR A 104 -1.53 -0.42 -13.04
C THR A 104 -2.92 -0.30 -13.68
N GLY A 105 -3.00 -0.28 -15.01
CA GLY A 105 -4.29 -0.22 -15.72
C GLY A 105 -5.19 -1.40 -15.38
N THR A 106 -4.65 -2.62 -15.43
CA THR A 106 -5.37 -3.85 -15.07
C THR A 106 -5.73 -3.86 -13.58
N LEU A 107 -4.81 -3.43 -12.70
CA LEU A 107 -5.12 -3.32 -11.27
C LEU A 107 -6.36 -2.44 -11.04
N CYS A 108 -6.44 -1.27 -11.70
CA CYS A 108 -7.59 -0.36 -11.56
C CYS A 108 -8.94 -1.04 -11.86
N PHE A 109 -8.99 -1.95 -12.83
CA PHE A 109 -10.20 -2.69 -13.19
C PHE A 109 -10.48 -3.89 -12.27
N SER A 110 -9.45 -4.44 -11.64
CA SER A 110 -9.56 -5.60 -10.75
C SER A 110 -9.97 -5.24 -9.32
N LEU A 111 -9.72 -3.99 -8.89
CA LEU A 111 -10.04 -3.54 -7.54
C LEU A 111 -11.56 -3.40 -7.32
N LYS A 112 -12.01 -3.97 -6.21
CA LYS A 112 -13.39 -3.91 -5.72
C LYS A 112 -13.53 -2.85 -4.64
N LYS A 113 -14.72 -2.27 -4.57
CA LYS A 113 -15.14 -1.35 -3.51
C LYS A 113 -15.74 -2.13 -2.35
N ILE A 114 -15.61 -1.61 -1.14
CA ILE A 114 -16.37 -2.05 0.03
C ILE A 114 -17.66 -1.23 0.16
#